data_AF-A0A0L0BI49-F1
#
_entry.id   AF-A0A0L0BI49-F1
#
_cell.length_a   1.000
_cell.length_b   1.000
_cell.length_c   1.000
_cell.angle_alpha   90.00
_cell.angle_beta   90.00
_cell.angle_gamma   90.00
#
_symmetry.space_group_name_H-M   'P 1'
#
loop_
_entity.id
_entity.type
_entity.pdbx_description
1 polymer ?
#
loop_
_entity_poly.entity_id
_entity_poly.type
_entity_poly.pdbx_seq_one_letter_code
_entity_poly.pdbx_strand_id
1 'polypeptide(L)'
;MQNFLPYPDFAASARVLDQARLGKQRVETLQTLRALVIPDYGWVRHPAIRMWMGYVPALTAYGLAVVSEWVSRGHADSTYRQILEFAPEVLDDPHVPLPPWFGEPGLHLSHRSNLIQKAPEVYRERFPGTPEDLPYSWPEPAEECVAAEPAGRRLWVWRSPDPFEEAADILLPPTSPGGSAGPKWGRQLRAFEETVQDGDAVAVLAADRDHLRTGHLGPVLMHEDGLLRPVRPHGVLSRSEVHPPALLQDPRTFFGVDLPPVLVR
;
A
#
# COMPACT_ATOMS: atom_id res chain seq x y z
N MET A 1 14.18 1.13 5.17
CA MET A 1 13.02 1.69 4.47
C MET A 1 13.18 3.20 4.47
N GLN A 2 13.57 3.77 3.34
CA GLN A 2 13.74 5.21 3.20
C GLN A 2 13.70 5.58 1.71
N ASN A 3 13.16 6.74 1.39
CA ASN A 3 13.18 7.25 0.02
C ASN A 3 14.41 8.15 -0.21
N PHE A 4 15.02 8.10 -1.40
CA PHE A 4 16.15 8.98 -1.75
C PHE A 4 15.69 10.13 -2.65
N LEU A 5 15.81 11.37 -2.15
CA LEU A 5 15.43 12.60 -2.83
C LEU A 5 16.62 13.59 -2.91
N PRO A 6 17.73 13.24 -3.60
CA PRO A 6 18.86 14.17 -3.75
C PRO A 6 18.54 15.40 -4.63
N TYR A 7 17.43 15.42 -5.35
CA TYR A 7 17.00 16.56 -6.18
C TYR A 7 15.53 16.88 -5.96
N PRO A 8 15.10 18.14 -6.17
CA PRO A 8 13.69 18.54 -6.22
C PRO A 8 13.01 18.11 -7.53
N ASP A 9 13.34 16.91 -7.99
CA ASP A 9 12.82 16.28 -9.20
C ASP A 9 12.92 14.76 -9.02
N PHE A 10 11.80 14.05 -9.17
CA PHE A 10 11.74 12.61 -8.93
C PHE A 10 12.56 11.81 -9.95
N ALA A 11 12.53 12.19 -11.23
CA ALA A 11 13.25 11.51 -12.29
C ALA A 11 14.77 11.70 -12.16
N ALA A 12 15.23 12.91 -11.84
CA ALA A 12 16.63 13.21 -11.54
C ALA A 12 17.09 12.48 -10.28
N SER A 13 16.23 12.42 -9.25
CA SER A 13 16.50 11.66 -8.03
C SER A 13 16.65 10.17 -8.30
N ALA A 14 15.84 9.57 -9.18
CA ALA A 14 16.00 8.18 -9.59
C ALA A 14 17.27 7.96 -10.43
N ARG A 15 17.49 8.81 -11.45
CA ARG A 15 18.58 8.70 -12.42
C ARG A 15 19.95 8.72 -11.76
N VAL A 16 20.14 9.51 -10.70
CA VAL A 16 21.43 9.62 -10.02
C VAL A 16 21.75 8.41 -9.14
N LEU A 17 20.81 7.51 -8.87
CA LEU A 17 21.07 6.34 -8.03
C LEU A 17 21.88 5.28 -8.77
N ASP A 18 22.82 4.63 -8.09
CA ASP A 18 23.36 3.35 -8.56
C ASP A 18 22.30 2.24 -8.57
N GLN A 19 22.60 1.16 -9.29
CA GLN A 19 21.69 0.05 -9.50
C GLN A 19 21.17 -0.56 -8.19
N ALA A 20 22.02 -0.71 -7.16
CA ALA A 20 21.61 -1.35 -5.92
C ALA A 20 20.58 -0.50 -5.15
N ARG A 21 20.82 0.82 -5.02
CA ARG A 21 19.84 1.71 -4.37
C ARG A 21 18.60 1.89 -5.23
N LEU A 22 18.73 2.05 -6.54
CA LEU A 22 17.57 2.20 -7.43
C LEU A 22 16.64 0.97 -7.37
N GLY A 23 17.21 -0.24 -7.44
CA GLY A 23 16.44 -1.48 -7.33
C GLY A 23 15.70 -1.58 -5.99
N LYS A 24 16.35 -1.16 -4.90
CA LYS A 24 15.76 -1.14 -3.56
C LYS A 24 14.65 -0.08 -3.42
N GLN A 25 14.78 1.08 -4.06
CA GLN A 25 13.80 2.17 -3.98
C GLN A 25 12.41 1.76 -4.47
N ARG A 26 12.30 0.87 -5.48
CA ARG A 26 11.00 0.36 -5.93
C ARG A 26 10.24 -0.35 -4.81
N VAL A 27 10.93 -1.25 -4.10
CA VAL A 27 10.35 -2.05 -3.02
C VAL A 27 10.10 -1.19 -1.78
N GLU A 28 11.05 -0.33 -1.38
CA GLU A 28 10.90 0.54 -0.21
C GLU A 28 9.78 1.57 -0.43
N THR A 29 9.61 2.11 -1.64
CA THR A 29 8.50 3.00 -1.97
C THR A 29 7.15 2.31 -1.83
N LEU A 30 7.02 1.10 -2.37
CA LEU A 30 5.80 0.31 -2.24
C LEU A 30 5.49 -0.01 -0.76
N GLN A 31 6.51 -0.27 0.05
CA GLN A 31 6.33 -0.48 1.49
C GLN A 31 5.89 0.78 2.23
N THR A 32 6.46 1.96 1.89
CA THR A 32 6.03 3.25 2.42
C THR A 32 4.57 3.54 2.05
N LEU A 33 4.18 3.34 0.78
CA LEU A 33 2.80 3.51 0.33
C LEU A 33 1.82 2.62 1.11
N ARG A 34 2.17 1.34 1.29
CA ARG A 34 1.37 0.41 2.11
C ARG A 34 1.24 0.87 3.55
N ALA A 35 2.32 1.38 4.16
CA ALA A 35 2.29 1.89 5.53
C ALA A 35 1.40 3.13 5.68
N LEU A 36 1.25 3.93 4.62
CA LEU A 36 0.41 5.14 4.63
C LEU A 36 -1.08 4.83 4.43
N VAL A 37 -1.42 3.78 3.67
CA VAL A 37 -2.81 3.56 3.20
C VAL A 37 -3.45 2.30 3.78
N ILE A 38 -2.69 1.24 4.07
CA ILE A 38 -3.25 -0.03 4.53
C ILE A 38 -3.27 -0.06 6.07
N PRO A 39 -4.45 -0.21 6.71
CA PRO A 39 -4.53 -0.31 8.16
C PRO A 39 -3.67 -1.45 8.72
N ASP A 40 -3.09 -1.22 9.89
CA ASP A 40 -2.20 -2.18 10.56
C ASP A 40 -0.98 -2.64 9.72
N TYR A 41 -0.60 -1.91 8.66
CA TYR A 41 0.64 -2.15 7.93
C TYR A 41 1.81 -1.50 8.68
N GLY A 42 2.93 -2.23 8.82
CA GLY A 42 4.00 -1.87 9.76
C GLY A 42 4.68 -0.51 9.49
N TRP A 43 5.48 -0.07 10.46
CA TRP A 43 6.39 1.09 10.36
C TRP A 43 5.74 2.47 10.27
N VAL A 44 4.42 2.62 10.53
CA VAL A 44 3.70 3.91 10.46
C VAL A 44 4.33 5.08 11.23
N ARG A 45 5.11 4.80 12.29
CA ARG A 45 5.80 5.81 13.11
C ARG A 45 7.20 6.18 12.62
N HIS A 46 7.70 5.56 11.55
CA HIS A 46 9.03 5.82 11.04
C HIS A 46 9.08 7.21 10.38
N PRO A 47 10.07 8.08 10.66
CA PRO A 47 10.12 9.44 10.12
C PRO A 47 10.07 9.51 8.59
N ALA A 48 10.78 8.60 7.89
CA ALA A 48 10.76 8.52 6.43
C ALA A 48 9.40 8.08 5.83
N ILE A 49 8.48 7.57 6.65
CA ILE A 49 7.08 7.32 6.27
C ILE A 49 6.24 8.55 6.62
N ARG A 50 6.36 9.04 7.87
CA ARG A 50 5.60 10.19 8.38
C ARG A 50 5.68 11.41 7.48
N MET A 51 6.85 11.74 6.92
CA MET A 51 7.02 12.91 6.04
C MET A 51 6.08 12.95 4.82
N TRP A 52 5.56 11.78 4.41
CA TRP A 52 4.67 11.61 3.25
C TRP A 52 3.18 11.57 3.61
N MET A 53 2.80 11.68 4.88
CA MET A 53 1.38 11.73 5.27
C MET A 53 0.70 12.92 4.58
N GLY A 54 -0.44 12.66 3.94
CA GLY A 54 -1.15 13.63 3.10
C GLY A 54 -0.70 13.71 1.64
N TYR A 55 0.36 12.99 1.24
CA TYR A 55 0.98 13.09 -0.09
C TYR A 55 1.17 11.73 -0.79
N VAL A 56 0.21 10.82 -0.63
CA VAL A 56 0.22 9.50 -1.28
C VAL A 56 0.36 9.59 -2.82
N PRO A 57 -0.36 10.49 -3.52
CA PRO A 57 -0.15 10.68 -4.95
C PRO A 57 1.27 11.10 -5.33
N ALA A 58 1.90 12.02 -4.57
CA ALA A 58 3.28 12.45 -4.84
C ALA A 58 4.29 11.31 -4.65
N LEU A 59 4.13 10.50 -3.60
CA LEU A 59 4.96 9.32 -3.38
C LEU A 59 4.73 8.25 -4.46
N THR A 60 3.50 8.12 -4.95
CA THR A 60 3.18 7.25 -6.09
C THR A 60 3.93 7.71 -7.33
N ALA A 61 3.88 9.00 -7.68
CA ALA A 61 4.63 9.58 -8.79
C ALA A 61 6.15 9.37 -8.63
N TYR A 62 6.70 9.54 -7.43
CA TYR A 62 8.09 9.20 -7.13
C TYR A 62 8.40 7.73 -7.43
N GLY A 63 7.56 6.81 -6.95
CA GLY A 63 7.72 5.38 -7.19
C GLY A 63 7.69 5.03 -8.68
N LEU A 64 6.79 5.63 -9.45
CA LEU A 64 6.71 5.45 -10.90
C LEU A 64 7.96 5.99 -11.62
N ALA A 65 8.52 7.13 -11.18
CA ALA A 65 9.78 7.64 -11.73
C ALA A 65 10.96 6.68 -11.46
N VAL A 66 11.03 6.11 -10.25
CA VAL A 66 12.02 5.08 -9.89
C VAL A 66 11.86 3.82 -10.75
N VAL A 67 10.63 3.35 -10.96
CA VAL A 67 10.35 2.20 -11.81
C VAL A 67 10.71 2.49 -13.27
N SER A 68 10.35 3.67 -13.78
CA SER A 68 10.69 4.08 -15.15
C SER A 68 12.20 4.07 -15.38
N GLU A 69 12.99 4.60 -14.44
CA GLU A 69 14.45 4.58 -14.53
C GLU A 69 15.03 3.17 -14.39
N TRP A 70 14.41 2.30 -13.59
CA TRP A 70 14.83 0.90 -13.47
C TRP A 70 14.63 0.14 -14.78
N VAL A 71 13.46 0.32 -15.41
CA VAL A 71 13.12 -0.32 -16.69
C VAL A 71 13.95 0.27 -17.84
N SER A 72 14.21 1.57 -17.86
CA SER A 72 15.04 2.21 -18.89
C SER A 72 16.46 1.65 -18.92
N ARG A 73 16.97 1.16 -17.79
CA ARG A 73 18.26 0.45 -17.66
C ARG A 73 18.21 -1.02 -18.08
N GLY A 74 17.09 -1.49 -18.61
CA GLY A 74 16.92 -2.85 -19.14
C GLY A 74 16.57 -3.90 -18.08
N HIS A 75 16.11 -3.50 -16.90
CA HIS A 75 15.72 -4.44 -15.84
C HIS A 75 14.22 -4.72 -15.83
N ALA A 76 13.84 -5.95 -15.50
CA ALA A 76 12.43 -6.32 -15.29
C ALA A 76 11.85 -5.68 -14.02
N ASP A 77 10.58 -5.29 -14.07
CA ASP A 77 9.85 -4.73 -12.93
C ASP A 77 8.59 -5.54 -12.61
N SER A 78 8.23 -5.58 -11.33
CA SER A 78 7.00 -6.19 -10.80
C SER A 78 6.24 -5.25 -9.86
N THR A 79 6.69 -4.00 -9.71
CA THR A 79 6.16 -3.06 -8.71
C THR A 79 5.29 -1.97 -9.32
N TYR A 80 5.40 -1.67 -10.62
CA TYR A 80 4.66 -0.62 -11.33
C TYR A 80 3.17 -0.66 -11.03
N ARG A 81 2.51 -1.80 -11.33
CA ARG A 81 1.06 -1.95 -11.12
C ARG A 81 0.68 -1.79 -9.65
N GLN A 82 1.48 -2.37 -8.75
CA GLN A 82 1.23 -2.28 -7.30
C GLN A 82 1.39 -0.86 -6.77
N ILE A 83 2.33 -0.07 -7.30
CA ILE A 83 2.54 1.33 -6.92
C ILE A 83 1.40 2.18 -7.48
N LEU A 84 1.02 1.99 -8.75
CA LEU A 84 -0.02 2.78 -9.40
C LEU A 84 -1.39 2.70 -8.70
N GLU A 85 -1.73 1.54 -8.12
CA GLU A 85 -2.99 1.34 -7.39
C GLU A 85 -3.23 2.30 -6.21
N PHE A 86 -2.19 2.97 -5.70
CA PHE A 86 -2.32 3.91 -4.58
C PHE A 86 -2.87 5.27 -5.00
N ALA A 87 -2.63 5.67 -6.24
CA ALA A 87 -3.14 6.91 -6.82
C ALA A 87 -3.15 6.77 -8.36
N PRO A 88 -4.12 6.03 -8.95
CA PRO A 88 -4.18 5.82 -10.40
C PRO A 88 -4.23 7.12 -11.22
N GLU A 89 -4.84 8.16 -10.65
CA GLU A 89 -5.05 9.48 -11.25
C GLU A 89 -3.76 10.23 -11.59
N VAL A 90 -2.61 9.84 -11.01
CA VAL A 90 -1.31 10.48 -11.29
C VAL A 90 -0.82 10.28 -12.73
N LEU A 91 -1.42 9.35 -13.48
CA LEU A 91 -1.13 9.20 -14.92
C LEU A 91 -1.84 10.25 -15.76
N ASP A 92 -2.97 10.77 -15.28
CA ASP A 92 -3.82 11.73 -15.98
C ASP A 92 -3.58 13.17 -15.49
N ASP A 93 -3.07 13.34 -14.27
CA ASP A 93 -2.84 14.64 -13.65
C ASP A 93 -1.35 15.04 -13.62
N PRO A 94 -0.92 16.07 -14.39
CA PRO A 94 0.44 16.58 -14.34
C PRO A 94 0.74 17.42 -13.08
N HIS A 95 -0.24 17.72 -12.22
CA HIS A 95 -0.16 18.69 -11.11
C HIS A 95 -0.45 18.06 -9.74
N VAL A 96 0.05 16.85 -9.53
CA VAL A 96 0.03 16.19 -8.22
C VAL A 96 0.56 17.13 -7.12
N PRO A 97 -0.22 17.40 -6.05
CA PRO A 97 0.23 18.24 -4.95
C PRO A 97 1.50 17.68 -4.31
N LEU A 98 2.55 18.49 -4.25
CA LEU A 98 3.84 18.12 -3.68
C LEU A 98 3.89 18.52 -2.20
N PRO A 99 4.60 17.75 -1.36
CA PRO A 99 4.87 18.15 0.01
C PRO A 99 5.57 19.51 0.09
N PRO A 100 5.30 20.36 1.10
CA PRO A 100 5.89 21.69 1.22
C PRO A 100 7.41 21.66 1.39
N TRP A 101 7.96 20.54 1.86
CA TRP A 101 9.39 20.32 2.00
C TRP A 101 10.07 19.91 0.68
N PHE A 102 9.32 19.59 -0.38
CA PHE A 102 9.88 19.24 -1.67
C PHE A 102 10.33 20.50 -2.39
N GLY A 103 11.63 20.63 -2.67
CA GLY A 103 12.24 21.89 -3.09
C GLY A 103 13.16 22.49 -2.02
N GLU A 104 12.99 22.11 -0.75
CA GLU A 104 13.78 22.67 0.34
C GLU A 104 15.25 22.23 0.24
N PRO A 105 16.22 23.15 0.08
CA PRO A 105 17.61 22.79 -0.16
C PRO A 105 18.22 21.90 0.92
N GLY A 106 17.85 22.13 2.19
CA GLY A 106 18.36 21.36 3.33
C GLY A 106 17.96 19.89 3.29
N LEU A 107 16.73 19.60 2.84
CA LEU A 107 16.27 18.23 2.65
C LEU A 107 17.15 17.54 1.60
N HIS A 108 17.20 18.08 0.38
CA HIS A 108 17.93 17.47 -0.73
C HIS A 108 19.42 17.30 -0.42
N LEU A 109 20.03 18.28 0.25
CA LEU A 109 21.42 18.22 0.68
C LEU A 109 21.68 17.08 1.68
N SER A 110 20.79 16.90 2.67
CA SER A 110 20.91 15.79 3.63
C SER A 110 20.84 14.41 2.94
N HIS A 111 19.99 14.25 1.92
CA HIS A 111 19.90 13.01 1.17
C HIS A 111 21.15 12.76 0.31
N ARG A 112 21.73 13.79 -0.30
CA ARG A 112 23.02 13.68 -1.01
C ARG A 112 24.14 13.26 -0.07
N SER A 113 24.25 13.93 1.09
CA SER A 113 25.26 13.62 2.12
C SER A 113 25.19 12.15 2.54
N ASN A 114 23.98 11.66 2.81
CA ASN A 114 23.81 10.28 3.23
C ASN A 114 24.00 9.25 2.10
N LEU A 115 23.77 9.62 0.84
CA LEU A 115 24.14 8.77 -0.29
C LEU A 115 25.67 8.65 -0.40
N ILE A 116 26.41 9.75 -0.19
CA ILE A 116 27.88 9.71 -0.11
C ILE A 116 28.32 8.79 1.02
N GLN A 117 27.80 8.94 2.24
CA GLN A 117 28.14 8.04 3.35
C GLN A 117 27.87 6.56 3.05
N LYS A 118 26.83 6.26 2.26
CA LYS A 118 26.47 4.88 1.90
C LYS A 118 27.35 4.27 0.79
N ALA A 119 27.90 5.08 -0.11
CA ALA A 119 28.78 4.63 -1.20
C ALA A 119 29.63 5.82 -1.70
N PRO A 120 30.70 6.18 -0.97
CA PRO A 120 31.46 7.38 -1.29
C PRO A 120 32.08 7.34 -2.69
N GLU A 121 32.53 6.16 -3.12
CA GLU A 121 33.10 5.90 -4.45
C GLU A 121 32.12 6.15 -5.60
N VAL A 122 30.81 6.08 -5.34
CA VAL A 122 29.78 6.33 -6.35
C VAL A 122 29.35 7.79 -6.35
N TYR A 123 29.16 8.37 -5.15
CA TYR A 123 28.39 9.61 -5.00
C TYR A 123 29.23 10.86 -4.79
N ARG A 124 30.52 10.77 -4.40
CA ARG A 124 31.38 11.97 -4.27
C ARG A 124 31.50 12.72 -5.58
N GLU A 125 31.70 12.00 -6.69
CA GLU A 125 31.80 12.60 -8.03
C GLU A 125 30.45 13.12 -8.53
N ARG A 126 29.33 12.50 -8.11
CA ARG A 126 27.97 12.91 -8.50
C ARG A 126 27.47 14.15 -7.75
N PHE A 127 27.99 14.39 -6.54
CA PHE A 127 27.55 15.47 -5.66
C PHE A 127 28.73 16.34 -5.16
N PRO A 128 29.49 16.97 -6.08
CA PRO A 128 30.65 17.78 -5.71
C PRO A 128 30.25 18.90 -4.74
N GLY A 129 31.05 19.08 -3.69
CA GLY A 129 30.84 20.11 -2.66
C GLY A 129 29.76 19.82 -1.62
N THR A 130 29.14 18.63 -1.64
CA THR A 130 28.21 18.21 -0.59
C THR A 130 28.96 17.77 0.66
N PRO A 131 28.63 18.27 1.87
CA PRO A 131 29.20 17.75 3.12
C PRO A 131 28.88 16.26 3.30
N GLU A 132 29.81 15.48 3.86
CA GLU A 132 29.69 14.02 3.93
C GLU A 132 29.19 13.50 5.29
N ASP A 133 28.75 14.37 6.19
CA ASP A 133 28.46 14.05 7.61
C ASP A 133 27.09 14.54 8.10
N LEU A 134 26.21 14.98 7.21
CA LEU A 134 24.89 15.48 7.60
C LEU A 134 23.96 14.33 8.01
N PRO A 135 23.18 14.47 9.09
CA PRO A 135 22.09 13.55 9.39
C PRO A 135 20.96 13.69 8.35
N TYR A 136 20.15 12.65 8.18
CA TYR A 136 18.92 12.78 7.37
C TYR A 136 18.01 13.87 7.94
N SER A 137 17.46 14.69 7.05
CA SER A 137 16.30 15.51 7.35
C SER A 137 15.03 14.73 7.01
N TRP A 138 14.20 14.48 8.01
CA TRP A 138 12.86 13.90 7.86
C TRP A 138 11.83 14.91 8.39
N PRO A 139 11.18 15.69 7.51
CA PRO A 139 10.18 16.65 7.92
C PRO A 139 9.01 15.98 8.64
N GLU A 140 8.51 16.62 9.69
CA GLU A 140 7.27 16.20 10.33
C GLU A 140 6.07 16.47 9.41
N PRO A 141 5.05 15.62 9.45
CA PRO A 141 3.85 15.85 8.65
C PRO A 141 3.07 17.06 9.18
N ALA A 142 2.36 17.73 8.27
CA ALA A 142 1.46 18.82 8.66
C ALA A 142 0.31 18.31 9.56
N GLU A 143 -0.15 17.09 9.29
CA GLU A 143 -1.18 16.39 10.07
C GLU A 143 -0.79 14.91 10.21
N GLU A 144 -0.91 14.36 11.43
CA GLU A 144 -0.73 12.93 11.63
C GLU A 144 -1.95 12.16 11.10
N CYS A 145 -1.80 11.53 9.94
CA CYS A 145 -2.83 10.69 9.35
C CYS A 145 -2.42 9.22 9.43
N VAL A 146 -3.08 8.45 10.28
CA VAL A 146 -2.90 6.99 10.39
C VAL A 146 -4.02 6.29 9.65
N ALA A 147 -3.69 5.37 8.75
CA ALA A 147 -4.68 4.55 8.05
C ALA A 147 -5.59 3.82 9.06
N ALA A 148 -6.89 4.02 8.92
CA ALA A 148 -7.91 3.45 9.80
C ALA A 148 -8.86 2.54 9.00
N GLU A 149 -9.54 1.65 9.71
CA GLU A 149 -10.62 0.86 9.12
C GLU A 149 -11.79 1.76 8.70
N PRO A 150 -12.57 1.39 7.67
CA PRO A 150 -13.79 2.09 7.28
C PRO A 150 -14.77 2.26 8.45
N ALA A 151 -15.16 3.51 8.75
CA ALA A 151 -16.07 3.80 9.87
C ALA A 151 -17.55 3.44 9.57
N GLY A 152 -17.94 3.40 8.29
CA GLY A 152 -19.32 3.20 7.85
C GLY A 152 -19.59 1.85 7.18
N ARG A 153 -20.58 1.87 6.26
CA ARG A 153 -20.86 0.74 5.36
C ARG A 153 -19.59 0.38 4.61
N ARG A 154 -19.30 -0.91 4.54
CA ARG A 154 -18.06 -1.43 3.98
C ARG A 154 -18.33 -2.61 3.08
N LEU A 155 -17.41 -2.83 2.16
CA LEU A 155 -17.28 -4.09 1.46
C LEU A 155 -16.29 -4.95 2.26
N TRP A 156 -16.74 -6.10 2.76
CA TRP A 156 -15.83 -7.07 3.34
C TRP A 156 -15.06 -7.77 2.23
N VAL A 157 -13.76 -7.99 2.42
CA VAL A 157 -12.91 -8.68 1.46
C VAL A 157 -12.43 -9.96 2.10
N TRP A 158 -12.76 -11.08 1.46
CA TRP A 158 -12.25 -12.39 1.80
C TRP A 158 -11.12 -12.76 0.84
N ARG A 159 -9.92 -12.91 1.38
CA ARG A 159 -8.74 -13.35 0.64
C ARG A 159 -8.57 -14.85 0.81
N SER A 160 -9.00 -15.58 -0.20
CA SER A 160 -8.75 -17.02 -0.36
C SER A 160 -7.59 -17.27 -1.31
N PRO A 161 -6.75 -18.29 -1.09
CA PRO A 161 -5.85 -18.80 -2.12
C PRO A 161 -6.63 -19.42 -3.30
N ASP A 162 -7.81 -19.97 -3.03
CA ASP A 162 -8.68 -20.58 -4.02
C ASP A 162 -9.78 -19.59 -4.43
N PRO A 163 -9.79 -19.12 -5.70
CA PRO A 163 -10.85 -18.25 -6.19
C PRO A 163 -12.18 -18.99 -6.11
N PHE A 164 -13.24 -18.31 -5.67
CA PHE A 164 -14.59 -18.86 -5.70
C PHE A 164 -15.00 -19.10 -7.15
N GLU A 165 -14.87 -20.33 -7.61
CA GLU A 165 -15.58 -20.74 -8.81
C GLU A 165 -17.03 -21.10 -8.45
N GLU A 166 -17.30 -21.73 -7.28
CA GLU A 166 -18.69 -22.12 -6.89
C GLU A 166 -19.01 -22.22 -5.37
N ALA A 167 -18.08 -22.05 -4.42
CA ALA A 167 -18.41 -22.29 -3.01
C ALA A 167 -19.34 -21.21 -2.41
N ALA A 168 -20.38 -21.66 -1.70
CA ALA A 168 -21.40 -20.78 -1.14
C ALA A 168 -21.02 -20.20 0.23
N ASP A 169 -19.93 -20.63 0.88
CA ASP A 169 -19.64 -20.24 2.27
C ASP A 169 -18.17 -19.82 2.44
N ILE A 170 -17.90 -18.93 3.40
CA ILE A 170 -16.54 -18.59 3.88
C ILE A 170 -16.33 -19.12 5.29
N LEU A 171 -15.17 -19.72 5.53
CA LEU A 171 -14.79 -20.30 6.83
C LEU A 171 -13.51 -19.62 7.33
N LEU A 172 -13.61 -18.90 8.45
CA LEU A 172 -12.47 -18.30 9.13
C LEU A 172 -12.00 -19.19 10.28
N PRO A 173 -10.80 -19.81 10.18
CA PRO A 173 -10.30 -20.69 11.23
C PRO A 173 -9.92 -19.93 12.52
N PRO A 174 -9.91 -20.61 13.68
CA PRO A 174 -9.60 -19.99 14.97
C PRO A 174 -8.15 -19.50 15.06
N THR A 175 -7.26 -20.01 14.21
CA THR A 175 -5.85 -19.60 14.10
C THR A 175 -5.52 -19.19 12.67
N SER A 176 -4.54 -18.31 12.51
CA SER A 176 -4.06 -17.92 11.19
C SER A 176 -3.46 -19.11 10.42
N PRO A 177 -3.27 -19.02 9.09
CA PRO A 177 -2.61 -20.07 8.31
C PRO A 177 -1.20 -20.45 8.81
N GLY A 178 -0.52 -19.55 9.55
CA GLY A 178 0.76 -19.82 10.21
C GLY A 178 0.64 -20.43 11.62
N GLY A 179 -0.57 -20.84 12.04
CA GLY A 179 -0.86 -21.46 13.33
C GLY A 179 -0.95 -20.50 14.52
N SER A 180 -0.89 -19.18 14.31
CA SER A 180 -0.92 -18.18 15.41
C SER A 180 -2.28 -17.50 15.54
N ALA A 181 -2.77 -17.33 16.77
CA ALA A 181 -3.92 -16.50 17.13
C ALA A 181 -3.50 -15.11 17.68
N GLY A 182 -2.50 -14.48 17.06
CA GLY A 182 -2.01 -13.17 17.49
C GLY A 182 -3.06 -12.06 17.41
N PRO A 183 -2.81 -10.87 18.00
CA PRO A 183 -3.79 -9.78 18.08
C PRO A 183 -4.40 -9.36 16.73
N LYS A 184 -3.62 -9.41 15.64
CA LYS A 184 -4.09 -9.10 14.27
C LYS A 184 -5.07 -10.15 13.73
N TRP A 185 -4.87 -11.43 14.08
CA TRP A 185 -5.82 -12.49 13.74
C TRP A 185 -7.09 -12.39 14.59
N GLY A 186 -6.93 -12.16 15.91
CA GLY A 186 -8.06 -11.96 16.82
C GLY A 186 -8.98 -10.80 16.43
N ARG A 187 -8.44 -9.72 15.85
CA ARG A 187 -9.26 -8.64 15.26
C ARG A 187 -10.10 -9.10 14.07
N GLN A 188 -9.56 -9.96 13.21
CA GLN A 188 -10.30 -10.50 12.06
C GLN A 188 -11.42 -11.44 12.53
N LEU A 189 -11.15 -12.30 13.53
CA LEU A 189 -12.18 -13.16 14.13
C LEU A 189 -13.32 -12.34 14.75
N ARG A 190 -12.99 -11.35 15.59
CA ARG A 190 -14.01 -10.45 16.16
C ARG A 190 -14.77 -9.67 15.09
N ALA A 191 -14.10 -9.20 14.05
CA ALA A 191 -14.76 -8.53 12.95
C ALA A 191 -15.78 -9.47 12.28
N PHE A 192 -15.35 -10.70 11.98
CA PHE A 192 -16.17 -11.73 11.34
C PHE A 192 -17.38 -12.16 12.19
N GLU A 193 -17.21 -12.27 13.50
CA GLU A 193 -18.24 -12.70 14.44
C GLU A 193 -19.19 -11.54 14.84
N GLU A 194 -18.63 -10.44 15.32
CA GLU A 194 -19.34 -9.40 16.05
C GLU A 194 -19.63 -8.16 15.20
N THR A 195 -18.81 -7.88 14.18
CA THR A 195 -18.91 -6.63 13.40
C THR A 195 -19.68 -6.81 12.09
N VAL A 196 -19.50 -7.95 11.41
CA VAL A 196 -20.26 -8.27 10.19
C VAL A 196 -21.74 -8.42 10.52
N GLN A 197 -22.58 -7.72 9.77
CA GLN A 197 -24.03 -7.86 9.82
C GLN A 197 -24.54 -8.79 8.71
N ASP A 198 -25.68 -9.43 8.97
CA ASP A 198 -26.37 -10.24 7.98
C ASP A 198 -26.84 -9.35 6.82
N GLY A 199 -26.47 -9.75 5.61
CA GLY A 199 -26.68 -8.98 4.39
C GLY A 199 -25.55 -8.02 4.04
N ASP A 200 -24.47 -7.93 4.83
CA ASP A 200 -23.30 -7.13 4.47
C ASP A 200 -22.68 -7.60 3.14
N ALA A 201 -22.21 -6.65 2.33
CA ALA A 201 -21.53 -6.96 1.09
C ALA A 201 -20.17 -7.61 1.35
N VAL A 202 -19.85 -8.65 0.58
CA VAL A 202 -18.55 -9.31 0.58
C VAL A 202 -18.02 -9.44 -0.84
N ALA A 203 -16.71 -9.40 -0.98
CA ALA A 203 -15.98 -9.60 -2.23
C ALA A 203 -14.82 -10.56 -2.04
N VAL A 204 -14.54 -11.32 -3.10
CA VAL A 204 -13.38 -12.21 -3.17
C VAL A 204 -12.64 -11.96 -4.47
N LEU A 205 -11.32 -11.90 -4.41
CA LEU A 205 -10.48 -11.73 -5.59
C LEU A 205 -10.63 -12.94 -6.53
N ALA A 206 -10.91 -12.67 -7.80
CA ALA A 206 -10.92 -13.68 -8.85
C ALA A 206 -9.48 -14.12 -9.20
N ALA A 207 -9.37 -15.21 -9.97
CA ALA A 207 -8.08 -15.75 -10.40
C ALA A 207 -7.23 -14.74 -11.19
N ASP A 208 -7.89 -13.90 -12.00
CA ASP A 208 -7.25 -12.84 -12.78
C ASP A 208 -6.71 -11.68 -11.93
N ARG A 209 -7.20 -11.56 -10.68
CA ARG A 209 -6.94 -10.48 -9.71
C ARG A 209 -7.38 -9.08 -10.16
N ASP A 210 -7.91 -8.93 -11.36
CA ASP A 210 -8.44 -7.68 -11.90
C ASP A 210 -9.93 -7.51 -11.57
N HIS A 211 -10.61 -8.62 -11.22
CA HIS A 211 -12.01 -8.63 -10.81
C HIS A 211 -12.21 -9.23 -9.42
N LEU A 212 -13.33 -8.85 -8.80
CA LEU A 212 -13.83 -9.43 -7.58
C LEU A 212 -15.21 -10.04 -7.81
N ARG A 213 -15.43 -11.25 -7.32
CA ARG A 213 -16.77 -11.82 -7.19
C ARG A 213 -17.41 -11.24 -5.95
N THR A 214 -18.59 -10.65 -6.09
CA THR A 214 -19.31 -10.03 -4.98
C THR A 214 -20.46 -10.91 -4.50
N GLY A 215 -20.93 -10.68 -3.27
CA GLY A 215 -22.02 -11.39 -2.65
C GLY A 215 -22.49 -10.70 -1.37
N HIS A 216 -23.39 -11.35 -0.65
CA HIS A 216 -23.85 -10.90 0.66
C HIS A 216 -23.65 -11.99 1.70
N LEU A 217 -23.15 -11.62 2.87
CA LEU A 217 -22.92 -12.53 4.00
C LEU A 217 -24.25 -12.87 4.69
N GLY A 218 -24.42 -14.12 5.07
CA GLY A 218 -25.48 -14.56 5.97
C GLY A 218 -25.00 -14.66 7.43
N PRO A 219 -25.79 -15.31 8.30
CA PRO A 219 -25.49 -15.40 9.73
C PRO A 219 -24.19 -16.13 10.01
N VAL A 220 -23.52 -15.77 11.11
CA VAL A 220 -22.38 -16.53 11.62
C VAL A 220 -22.85 -17.86 12.20
N LEU A 221 -22.17 -18.93 11.81
CA LEU A 221 -22.43 -20.30 12.23
C LEU A 221 -21.16 -20.88 12.86
N MET A 222 -21.34 -21.70 13.89
CA MET A 222 -20.25 -22.48 14.47
C MET A 222 -19.95 -23.69 13.57
N HIS A 223 -18.69 -23.86 13.22
CA HIS A 223 -18.18 -25.01 12.46
C HIS A 223 -17.06 -25.68 13.26
N GLU A 224 -16.80 -26.97 13.02
CA GLU A 224 -15.73 -27.71 13.72
C GLU A 224 -14.35 -27.06 13.52
N ASP A 225 -14.13 -26.46 12.35
CA ASP A 225 -12.88 -25.82 11.95
C ASP A 225 -12.86 -24.29 12.14
N GLY A 226 -13.90 -23.68 12.73
CA GLY A 226 -13.92 -22.24 12.98
C GLY A 226 -15.30 -21.58 12.83
N LEU A 227 -15.30 -20.33 12.38
CA LEU A 227 -16.52 -19.56 12.14
C LEU A 227 -16.86 -19.59 10.66
N LEU A 228 -18.08 -19.99 10.33
CA LEU A 228 -18.58 -20.07 8.97
C LEU A 228 -19.64 -19.00 8.73
N ARG A 229 -19.62 -18.37 7.56
CA ARG A 229 -20.73 -17.56 7.07
C ARG A 229 -21.11 -17.99 5.65
N PRO A 230 -22.38 -18.28 5.38
CA PRO A 230 -22.83 -18.44 4.02
C PRO A 230 -22.76 -17.11 3.27
N VAL A 231 -22.53 -17.20 1.98
CA VAL A 231 -22.37 -16.14 1.01
C VAL A 231 -23.40 -16.37 -0.08
N ARG A 232 -24.26 -15.40 -0.30
CA ARG A 232 -25.15 -15.37 -1.46
C ARG A 232 -24.46 -14.60 -2.58
N PRO A 233 -23.96 -15.25 -3.65
CA PRO A 233 -23.25 -14.56 -4.71
C PRO A 233 -24.15 -13.54 -5.41
N HIS A 234 -23.55 -12.40 -5.77
CA HIS A 234 -24.25 -11.28 -6.37
C HIS A 234 -23.29 -10.41 -7.19
N GLY A 235 -22.98 -10.85 -8.40
CA GLY A 235 -22.31 -10.02 -9.41
C GLY A 235 -20.78 -10.06 -9.39
N VAL A 236 -20.19 -9.08 -10.06
CA VAL A 236 -18.75 -8.89 -10.24
C VAL A 236 -18.46 -7.40 -10.09
N LEU A 237 -17.34 -7.08 -9.46
CA LEU A 237 -16.83 -5.74 -9.27
C LEU A 237 -15.44 -5.65 -9.89
N SER A 238 -15.12 -4.58 -10.60
CA SER A 238 -13.73 -4.36 -11.04
C SER A 238 -12.86 -3.94 -9.86
N ARG A 239 -11.60 -4.38 -9.85
CA ARG A 239 -10.60 -3.94 -8.86
C ARG A 239 -10.48 -2.42 -8.78
N SER A 240 -10.65 -1.71 -9.90
CA SER A 240 -10.58 -0.25 -9.94
C SER A 240 -11.77 0.47 -9.29
N GLU A 241 -12.87 -0.24 -9.00
CA GLU A 241 -14.04 0.34 -8.33
C GLU A 241 -13.87 0.42 -6.81
N VAL A 242 -12.88 -0.27 -6.24
CA VAL A 242 -12.45 -0.05 -4.86
C VAL A 242 -11.51 1.15 -4.83
N HIS A 243 -11.74 2.11 -3.94
CA HIS A 243 -10.98 3.36 -3.90
C HIS A 243 -10.24 3.57 -2.57
N PRO A 244 -8.89 3.73 -2.59
CA PRO A 244 -8.02 3.41 -3.72
C PRO A 244 -7.93 1.88 -3.93
N PRO A 245 -7.65 1.40 -5.15
CA PRO A 245 -7.51 -0.03 -5.42
C PRO A 245 -6.46 -0.72 -4.55
N ALA A 246 -5.44 0.04 -4.10
CA ALA A 246 -4.37 -0.43 -3.24
C ALA A 246 -4.83 -1.03 -1.91
N LEU A 247 -6.04 -0.70 -1.41
CA LEU A 247 -6.58 -1.33 -0.20
C LEU A 247 -6.71 -2.85 -0.36
N LEU A 248 -6.92 -3.34 -1.58
CA LEU A 248 -6.97 -4.77 -1.88
C LEU A 248 -5.59 -5.46 -1.81
N GLN A 249 -4.51 -4.71 -1.62
CA GLN A 249 -3.18 -5.27 -1.33
C GLN A 249 -3.03 -5.73 0.13
N ASP A 250 -4.00 -5.43 1.01
CA ASP A 250 -3.96 -5.81 2.42
C ASP A 250 -3.69 -7.31 2.62
N PRO A 251 -2.64 -7.71 3.34
CA PRO A 251 -2.28 -9.12 3.51
C PRO A 251 -3.24 -9.93 4.39
N ARG A 252 -4.21 -9.30 5.06
CA ARG A 252 -5.19 -9.99 5.91
C ARG A 252 -6.08 -10.94 5.10
N THR A 253 -6.55 -11.99 5.77
CA THR A 253 -7.50 -12.95 5.21
C THR A 253 -8.89 -12.34 5.12
N PHE A 254 -9.29 -11.57 6.13
CA PHE A 254 -10.57 -10.91 6.19
C PHE A 254 -10.41 -9.46 6.65
N PHE A 255 -10.89 -8.50 5.85
CA PHE A 255 -10.76 -7.07 6.14
C PHE A 255 -11.87 -6.27 5.47
N GLY A 256 -12.07 -5.01 5.89
CA GLY A 256 -13.06 -4.11 5.29
C GLY A 256 -12.39 -3.06 4.40
N VAL A 257 -13.05 -2.70 3.31
CA VAL A 257 -12.77 -1.48 2.53
C VAL A 257 -14.05 -0.65 2.43
N ASP A 258 -13.95 0.64 2.13
CA ASP A 258 -15.13 1.48 1.93
C ASP A 258 -16.05 0.86 0.87
N LEU A 259 -17.36 0.91 1.12
CA LEU A 259 -18.33 0.32 0.19
C LEU A 259 -18.29 1.08 -1.15
N PRO A 260 -17.94 0.43 -2.27
CA PRO A 260 -17.93 1.08 -3.57
C PRO A 260 -19.30 1.69 -3.90
N PRO A 261 -19.37 2.91 -4.48
CA PRO A 261 -20.63 3.57 -4.80
C PRO A 261 -21.57 2.74 -5.68
N VAL A 262 -21.01 1.93 -6.59
CA VAL A 262 -21.77 1.01 -7.46
C VAL A 262 -22.55 -0.06 -6.69
N LEU A 263 -22.16 -0.36 -5.45
CA LEU A 263 -22.83 -1.32 -4.56
C LEU A 263 -23.79 -0.64 -3.56
N VAL A 264 -23.86 0.69 -3.55
CA VAL A 264 -24.82 1.44 -2.74
C VAL A 264 -26.19 1.36 -3.41
N ARG A 265 -27.05 0.48 -2.89
CA ARG A 265 -28.49 0.45 -3.19
C ARG A 265 -29.23 1.54 -2.43
#